data_AF-A0A3A9VKZ8-F1
#
_entry.id   AF-A0A3A9VKZ8-F1
#
_cell.length_a   1.000
_cell.length_b   1.000
_cell.length_c   1.000
_cell.angle_alpha   90.00
_cell.angle_beta   90.00
_cell.angle_gamma   90.00
#
_symmetry.space_group_name_H-M   'P 1'
#
loop_
_entity.id
_entity.type
_entity.pdbx_description
1 polymer ?
#
loop_
_entity_poly.entity_id
_entity_poly.type
_entity_poly.pdbx_seq_one_letter_code
_entity_poly.pdbx_strand_id
1 'polypeptide(L)'
;MNSIYKFLCFLLIAGLILSCDTSNKTNSQKNKNEVLVLGTIHSGHRTDSIYNISYLKRLIKQIKPDYILAEIPPDRFEEAALGFIKNDSISEPRVMRFPEYTDVVFPLTKEMEFEIIPTAGWTKPMADERSQKLRAIRKDSTRAKDWKNYLAANKQSDDVYKATGKVNDPYFIHTNTYDSIQDISLQVYNRLFNVELGLGGWDNINIAHYWNIEKALEKHRYQGKRMLIIYGAGHKGWFLRELRKRDDINLLEMKPFLEAIR
;
A
#
# COMPACT_ATOMS: atom_id res chain seq x y z
N MET A 1 -66.17 68.82 3.69
CA MET A 1 -65.33 69.71 4.53
C MET A 1 -65.31 69.14 5.94
N ASN A 2 -64.10 68.83 6.42
CA ASN A 2 -63.67 68.56 7.80
C ASN A 2 -64.28 67.32 8.50
N SER A 3 -63.57 66.52 9.30
CA SER A 3 -62.15 66.37 9.65
C SER A 3 -62.07 65.19 10.66
N ILE A 4 -60.85 64.77 10.99
CA ILE A 4 -60.41 64.16 12.26
C ILE A 4 -60.29 62.62 12.34
N TYR A 5 -59.01 62.22 12.31
CA TYR A 5 -58.33 61.03 12.85
C TYR A 5 -58.99 60.28 14.01
N LYS A 6 -58.82 58.96 14.04
CA LYS A 6 -58.46 58.23 15.28
C LYS A 6 -57.81 56.87 15.01
N PHE A 7 -56.54 56.83 15.37
CA PHE A 7 -55.71 55.70 15.80
C PHE A 7 -56.51 54.64 16.56
N LEU A 8 -56.32 53.35 16.23
CA LEU A 8 -56.36 52.30 17.24
C LEU A 8 -55.48 51.11 16.82
N CYS A 9 -54.35 50.98 17.52
CA CYS A 9 -53.54 49.78 17.60
C CYS A 9 -54.34 48.64 18.24
N PHE A 10 -54.30 47.44 17.66
CA PHE A 10 -54.36 46.22 18.45
C PHE A 10 -53.28 45.25 17.97
N LEU A 11 -52.35 44.97 18.87
CA LEU A 11 -51.25 44.04 18.74
C LEU A 11 -51.75 42.61 18.49
N LEU A 12 -51.33 42.02 17.38
CA LEU A 12 -51.29 40.57 17.21
C LEU A 12 -49.93 40.09 17.73
N ILE A 13 -49.94 39.50 18.92
CA ILE A 13 -48.80 38.79 19.51
C ILE A 13 -48.60 37.52 18.68
N ALA A 14 -47.66 37.56 17.75
CA ALA A 14 -47.15 36.37 17.08
C ALA A 14 -46.27 35.60 18.08
N GLY A 15 -46.81 34.48 18.60
CA GLY A 15 -46.02 33.47 19.30
C GLY A 15 -45.08 32.76 18.32
N LEU A 16 -43.91 33.36 18.08
CA LEU A 16 -42.77 32.67 17.48
C LEU A 16 -42.12 31.82 18.58
N ILE A 17 -42.54 30.55 18.64
CA ILE A 17 -41.81 29.53 19.38
C ILE A 17 -40.51 29.30 18.62
N LEU A 18 -39.45 29.97 19.04
CA LEU A 18 -38.07 29.67 18.67
C LEU A 18 -37.78 28.27 19.21
N SER A 19 -37.95 27.26 18.37
CA SER A 19 -37.33 25.96 18.59
C SER A 19 -35.82 26.18 18.43
N CYS A 20 -35.14 26.41 19.54
CA CYS A 20 -33.70 26.25 19.61
C CYS A 20 -33.42 24.77 19.34
N ASP A 21 -33.18 24.42 18.07
CA ASP A 21 -32.40 23.23 17.73
C ASP A 21 -31.00 23.44 18.31
N THR A 22 -30.84 23.03 19.56
CA THR A 22 -29.55 22.57 20.08
C THR A 22 -29.15 21.37 19.24
N SER A 23 -28.64 21.65 18.04
CA SER A 23 -27.78 20.75 17.32
C SER A 23 -26.57 20.53 18.22
N ASN A 24 -26.69 19.52 19.08
CA ASN A 24 -25.56 18.77 19.56
C ASN A 24 -24.78 18.42 18.30
N LYS A 25 -23.73 19.20 18.00
CA LYS A 25 -22.61 18.78 17.19
C LYS A 25 -22.03 17.59 17.96
N THR A 26 -22.65 16.43 17.79
CA THR A 26 -21.98 15.17 17.99
C THR A 26 -20.77 15.28 17.10
N ASN A 27 -19.62 15.48 17.73
CA ASN A 27 -18.34 15.28 17.11
C ASN A 27 -18.32 13.77 16.83
N SER A 28 -19.00 13.34 15.75
CA SER A 28 -19.00 11.95 15.34
C SER A 28 -17.56 11.67 14.97
N GLN A 29 -16.84 11.08 15.91
CA GLN A 29 -15.45 10.76 15.74
C GLN A 29 -15.41 9.83 14.54
N LYS A 30 -14.91 10.34 13.41
CA LYS A 30 -14.90 9.59 12.16
C LYS A 30 -14.15 8.29 12.39
N ASN A 31 -14.76 7.17 12.01
CA ASN A 31 -14.18 5.84 12.21
C ASN A 31 -13.02 5.62 11.24
N LYS A 32 -11.83 6.16 11.58
CA LYS A 32 -10.62 6.02 10.77
C LYS A 32 -10.33 4.54 10.52
N ASN A 33 -9.94 4.21 9.29
CA ASN A 33 -9.50 2.87 8.96
C ASN A 33 -8.15 2.59 9.62
N GLU A 34 -7.94 1.35 10.03
CA GLU A 34 -6.63 0.86 10.44
C GLU A 34 -5.86 0.42 9.20
N VAL A 35 -4.60 0.87 9.06
CA VAL A 35 -3.77 0.53 7.89
C VAL A 35 -2.48 -0.11 8.37
N LEU A 36 -2.10 -1.22 7.75
CA LEU A 36 -0.82 -1.90 7.92
C LEU A 36 -0.08 -2.01 6.60
N VAL A 37 1.25 -1.97 6.64
CA VAL A 37 2.10 -2.29 5.49
C VAL A 37 2.95 -3.51 5.83
N LEU A 38 2.75 -4.59 5.08
CA LEU A 38 3.44 -5.86 5.18
C LEU A 38 4.44 -6.01 4.04
N GLY A 39 5.73 -6.05 4.37
CA GLY A 39 6.82 -6.27 3.43
C GLY A 39 7.07 -7.77 3.21
N THR A 40 6.94 -8.24 1.97
CA THR A 40 7.20 -9.62 1.57
C THR A 40 8.61 -9.80 1.00
N ILE A 41 9.09 -11.05 1.01
CA ILE A 41 10.37 -11.45 0.39
C ILE A 41 10.16 -12.23 -0.93
N HIS A 42 8.97 -12.10 -1.52
CA HIS A 42 8.57 -12.77 -2.76
C HIS A 42 8.88 -14.29 -2.74
N SER A 43 9.56 -14.80 -3.78
CA SER A 43 9.96 -16.21 -3.87
C SER A 43 10.81 -16.70 -2.70
N GLY A 44 11.43 -15.79 -1.92
CA GLY A 44 12.12 -16.12 -0.69
C GLY A 44 11.24 -16.83 0.34
N HIS A 45 9.92 -16.59 0.35
CA HIS A 45 9.00 -17.29 1.25
C HIS A 45 8.93 -18.80 1.02
N ARG A 46 9.36 -19.30 -0.14
CA ARG A 46 9.41 -20.74 -0.44
C ARG A 46 10.64 -21.43 0.14
N THR A 47 11.70 -20.67 0.44
CA THR A 47 12.99 -21.23 0.85
C THR A 47 13.44 -20.77 2.23
N ASP A 48 12.91 -19.66 2.74
CA ASP A 48 13.27 -19.17 4.06
C ASP A 48 12.77 -20.11 5.16
N SER A 49 13.60 -20.36 6.17
CA SER A 49 13.25 -21.28 7.25
C SER A 49 12.25 -20.68 8.26
N ILE A 50 12.21 -19.34 8.38
CA ILE A 50 11.42 -18.63 9.38
C ILE A 50 10.26 -17.90 8.71
N TYR A 51 10.56 -16.95 7.82
CA TYR A 51 9.57 -16.12 7.16
C TYR A 51 8.99 -16.81 5.91
N ASN A 52 8.45 -18.00 6.09
CA ASN A 52 7.90 -18.84 5.02
C ASN A 52 6.39 -18.63 4.78
N ILE A 53 5.84 -19.40 3.86
CA ILE A 53 4.40 -19.45 3.53
C ILE A 53 3.51 -19.64 4.76
N SER A 54 3.87 -20.59 5.65
CA SER A 54 3.09 -20.85 6.86
C SER A 54 3.13 -19.67 7.82
N TYR A 55 4.28 -19.03 7.97
CA TYR A 55 4.42 -17.81 8.76
C TYR A 55 3.52 -16.69 8.22
N LEU A 56 3.57 -16.44 6.91
CA LEU A 56 2.75 -15.41 6.26
C LEU A 56 1.25 -15.71 6.41
N LYS A 57 0.84 -16.98 6.26
CA LYS A 57 -0.56 -17.40 6.48
C LYS A 57 -1.03 -17.12 7.91
N ARG A 58 -0.23 -17.48 8.93
CA ARG A 58 -0.56 -17.20 10.33
C ARG A 58 -0.63 -15.69 10.59
N LEU A 59 0.30 -14.92 10.04
CA LEU A 59 0.35 -13.47 10.21
C LEU A 59 -0.90 -12.78 9.64
N ILE A 60 -1.29 -13.10 8.41
CA ILE A 60 -2.49 -12.51 7.79
C ILE A 60 -3.75 -12.89 8.58
N LYS A 61 -3.86 -14.14 9.03
CA LYS A 61 -4.94 -14.58 9.93
C LYS A 61 -4.99 -13.80 11.23
N GLN A 62 -3.83 -13.47 11.80
CA GLN A 62 -3.75 -12.67 13.02
C GLN A 62 -4.10 -11.20 12.78
N ILE A 63 -3.71 -10.67 11.61
CA ILE A 63 -4.07 -9.30 11.20
C ILE A 63 -5.57 -9.17 11.02
N LYS A 64 -6.27 -10.19 10.48
CA LYS A 64 -7.73 -10.13 10.19
C LYS A 64 -8.11 -8.89 9.35
N PRO A 65 -7.52 -8.72 8.16
CA PRO A 65 -7.87 -7.59 7.31
C PRO A 65 -9.30 -7.73 6.79
N ASP A 66 -9.99 -6.60 6.56
CA ASP A 66 -11.18 -6.52 5.73
C ASP A 66 -10.81 -6.36 4.24
N TYR A 67 -9.68 -5.69 3.98
CA TYR A 67 -9.17 -5.45 2.63
C TYR A 67 -7.68 -5.78 2.55
N ILE A 68 -7.28 -6.46 1.47
CA ILE A 68 -5.87 -6.67 1.12
C ILE A 68 -5.55 -5.90 -0.16
N LEU A 69 -4.74 -4.85 -0.04
CA LEU A 69 -4.25 -4.06 -1.15
C LEU A 69 -2.97 -4.73 -1.68
N ALA A 70 -3.11 -5.47 -2.77
CA ALA A 70 -2.10 -6.40 -3.26
C ALA A 70 -1.22 -5.80 -4.37
N GLU A 71 0.05 -6.20 -4.43
CA GLU A 71 0.99 -5.97 -5.55
C GLU A 71 0.61 -6.85 -6.77
N ILE A 72 -0.63 -6.73 -7.21
CA ILE A 72 -1.16 -7.34 -8.42
C ILE A 72 -1.59 -6.21 -9.35
N PRO A 73 -1.15 -6.20 -10.63
CA PRO A 73 -1.65 -5.25 -11.62
C PRO A 73 -3.17 -5.40 -11.81
N PRO A 74 -3.95 -4.31 -11.80
CA PRO A 74 -5.40 -4.38 -12.00
C PRO A 74 -5.81 -5.14 -13.27
N ASP A 75 -5.05 -4.99 -14.36
CA ASP A 75 -5.28 -5.64 -15.65
C ASP A 75 -4.88 -7.13 -15.69
N ARG A 76 -4.44 -7.70 -14.56
CA ARG A 76 -4.12 -9.13 -14.38
C ARG A 76 -4.95 -9.81 -13.31
N PHE A 77 -5.62 -9.02 -12.47
CA PHE A 77 -6.33 -9.55 -11.32
C PHE A 77 -7.51 -10.44 -11.71
N GLU A 78 -8.32 -10.02 -12.69
CA GLU A 78 -9.50 -10.78 -13.13
C GLU A 78 -9.12 -12.17 -13.62
N GLU A 79 -8.11 -12.29 -14.49
CA GLU A 79 -7.62 -13.58 -14.97
C GLU A 79 -7.11 -14.46 -13.82
N ALA A 80 -6.32 -13.89 -12.90
CA ALA A 80 -5.81 -14.62 -11.75
C ALA A 80 -6.93 -15.12 -10.81
N ALA A 81 -7.92 -14.27 -10.53
CA ALA A 81 -9.04 -14.59 -9.67
C ALA A 81 -9.97 -15.63 -10.28
N LEU A 82 -10.37 -15.48 -11.55
CA LEU A 82 -11.17 -16.46 -12.25
C LEU A 82 -10.45 -17.81 -12.39
N GLY A 83 -9.14 -17.77 -12.67
CA GLY A 83 -8.29 -18.96 -12.69
C GLY A 83 -8.30 -19.71 -11.35
N PHE A 84 -8.13 -18.98 -10.24
CA PHE A 84 -8.16 -19.57 -8.90
C PHE A 84 -9.53 -20.15 -8.55
N ILE A 85 -10.62 -19.42 -8.82
CA ILE A 85 -11.99 -19.89 -8.58
C ILE A 85 -12.26 -21.19 -9.36
N LYS A 86 -11.79 -21.28 -10.60
CA LYS A 86 -12.03 -22.42 -11.48
C LYS A 86 -11.15 -23.63 -11.16
N ASN A 87 -9.87 -23.40 -10.88
CA ASN A 87 -8.84 -24.46 -10.90
C ASN A 87 -8.13 -24.65 -9.55
N ASP A 88 -8.50 -23.90 -8.52
CA ASP A 88 -7.78 -23.84 -7.24
C ASP A 88 -6.28 -23.50 -7.38
N SER A 89 -5.93 -22.81 -8.46
CA SER A 89 -4.56 -22.47 -8.81
C SER A 89 -4.52 -21.25 -9.72
N ILE A 90 -3.40 -20.51 -9.70
CA ILE A 90 -3.20 -19.31 -10.51
C ILE A 90 -2.21 -19.63 -11.62
N SER A 91 -2.67 -19.51 -12.86
CA SER A 91 -1.83 -19.64 -14.07
C SER A 91 -1.45 -18.29 -14.68
N GLU A 92 -2.00 -17.17 -14.19
CA GLU A 92 -1.66 -15.85 -14.72
C GLU A 92 -0.14 -15.61 -14.54
N PRO A 93 0.63 -15.39 -15.63
CA PRO A 93 2.09 -15.45 -15.60
C PRO A 93 2.81 -14.47 -14.67
N ARG A 94 2.19 -13.33 -14.34
CA ARG A 94 2.79 -12.33 -13.45
C ARG A 94 2.53 -12.67 -11.98
N VAL A 95 1.29 -13.00 -11.62
CA VAL A 95 0.84 -13.31 -10.27
C VAL A 95 1.42 -14.65 -9.82
N MET A 96 1.55 -15.64 -10.72
CA MET A 96 2.07 -16.97 -10.37
C MET A 96 3.50 -16.97 -9.81
N ARG A 97 4.24 -15.88 -10.00
CA ARG A 97 5.63 -15.71 -9.51
C ARG A 97 5.71 -15.34 -8.03
N PHE A 98 4.58 -14.94 -7.43
CA PHE A 98 4.50 -14.40 -6.09
C PHE A 98 3.80 -15.39 -5.16
N PRO A 99 4.55 -16.18 -4.38
CA PRO A 99 3.95 -17.14 -3.47
C PRO A 99 3.07 -16.51 -2.39
N GLU A 100 3.30 -15.25 -2.02
CA GLU A 100 2.40 -14.50 -1.13
C GLU A 100 0.97 -14.42 -1.68
N TYR A 101 0.78 -14.48 -3.00
CA TYR A 101 -0.53 -14.49 -3.62
C TYR A 101 -1.01 -15.91 -3.91
N THR A 102 -0.19 -16.71 -4.60
CA THR A 102 -0.61 -18.06 -5.03
C THR A 102 -0.82 -19.01 -3.87
N ASP A 103 0.03 -18.92 -2.85
CA ASP A 103 0.13 -19.94 -1.80
C ASP A 103 -0.47 -19.44 -0.47
N VAL A 104 -0.80 -18.14 -0.38
CA VAL A 104 -1.32 -17.52 0.85
C VAL A 104 -2.60 -16.71 0.62
N VAL A 105 -2.54 -15.54 -0.03
CA VAL A 105 -3.68 -14.61 -0.07
C VAL A 105 -4.89 -15.21 -0.80
N PHE A 106 -4.73 -15.80 -1.99
CA PHE A 106 -5.86 -16.42 -2.68
C PHE A 106 -6.42 -17.64 -1.92
N PRO A 107 -5.60 -18.58 -1.43
CA PRO A 107 -6.10 -19.66 -0.56
C PRO A 107 -6.85 -19.17 0.68
N LEU A 108 -6.41 -18.07 1.30
CA LEU A 108 -7.07 -17.53 2.49
C LEU A 108 -8.48 -16.96 2.23
N THR A 109 -8.85 -16.63 0.98
CA THR A 109 -10.22 -16.19 0.66
C THR A 109 -11.26 -17.29 0.89
N LYS A 110 -10.84 -18.56 0.98
CA LYS A 110 -11.71 -19.70 1.34
C LYS A 110 -11.95 -19.82 2.85
N GLU A 111 -11.12 -19.17 3.66
CA GLU A 111 -11.10 -19.30 5.12
C GLU A 111 -11.47 -18.00 5.84
N MET A 112 -11.39 -16.86 5.15
CA MET A 112 -11.53 -15.53 5.72
C MET A 112 -12.33 -14.62 4.79
N GLU A 113 -13.11 -13.70 5.37
CA GLU A 113 -13.87 -12.70 4.64
C GLU A 113 -13.05 -11.41 4.48
N PHE A 114 -12.33 -11.30 3.36
CA PHE A 114 -11.69 -10.05 2.94
C PHE A 114 -11.80 -9.87 1.42
N GLU A 115 -11.73 -8.62 0.96
CA GLU A 115 -11.65 -8.28 -0.46
C GLU A 115 -10.18 -8.03 -0.86
N ILE A 116 -9.76 -8.63 -1.98
CA ILE A 116 -8.46 -8.32 -2.59
C ILE A 116 -8.64 -7.14 -3.54
N ILE A 117 -7.87 -6.06 -3.32
CA ILE A 117 -7.84 -4.89 -4.19
C ILE A 117 -6.48 -4.86 -4.91
N PRO A 118 -6.43 -5.05 -6.24
CA PRO A 118 -5.17 -4.98 -6.98
C PRO A 118 -4.70 -3.53 -7.08
N THR A 119 -3.48 -3.26 -6.63
CA THR A 119 -2.95 -1.88 -6.55
C THR A 119 -1.63 -1.69 -7.31
N ALA A 120 -1.07 -2.72 -7.94
CA ALA A 120 0.22 -2.54 -8.60
C ALA A 120 0.11 -1.61 -9.82
N GLY A 121 0.94 -0.56 -9.88
CA GLY A 121 0.99 0.36 -11.01
C GLY A 121 1.69 -0.21 -12.26
N TRP A 122 2.26 -1.41 -12.18
CA TRP A 122 2.94 -2.06 -13.30
C TRP A 122 1.96 -2.43 -14.41
N THR A 123 2.30 -2.07 -15.64
CA THR A 123 1.73 -2.71 -16.83
C THR A 123 2.83 -3.44 -17.59
N LYS A 124 2.44 -4.38 -18.47
CA LYS A 124 3.42 -5.08 -19.31
C LYS A 124 4.25 -4.12 -20.19
N PRO A 125 3.65 -3.15 -20.90
CA PRO A 125 4.43 -2.17 -21.68
C PRO A 125 5.46 -1.41 -20.84
N MET A 126 5.10 -0.95 -19.64
CA MET A 126 6.03 -0.25 -18.74
C MET A 126 7.21 -1.13 -18.33
N ALA A 127 6.94 -2.39 -17.98
CA ALA A 127 7.98 -3.34 -17.60
C ALA A 127 8.94 -3.68 -18.76
N ASP A 128 8.39 -3.83 -19.97
CA ASP A 128 9.17 -4.10 -21.18
C ASP A 128 10.05 -2.89 -21.54
N GLU A 129 9.48 -1.68 -21.53
CA GLU A 129 10.19 -0.43 -21.82
C GLU A 129 11.33 -0.20 -20.83
N ARG A 130 11.05 -0.30 -19.52
CA ARG A 130 12.06 -0.21 -18.47
C ARG A 130 13.21 -1.18 -18.71
N SER A 131 12.87 -2.43 -19.03
CA SER A 131 13.88 -3.48 -19.25
C SER A 131 14.73 -3.19 -20.48
N GLN A 132 14.14 -2.67 -21.56
CA GLN A 132 14.87 -2.26 -22.76
C GLN A 132 15.82 -1.10 -22.46
N LYS A 133 15.35 -0.05 -21.77
CA LYS A 133 16.16 1.12 -21.39
C LYS A 133 17.32 0.75 -20.47
N LEU A 134 17.09 -0.06 -19.44
CA LEU A 134 18.18 -0.55 -18.58
C LEU A 134 19.22 -1.37 -19.36
N ARG A 135 18.80 -2.17 -20.34
CA ARG A 135 19.73 -2.89 -21.22
C ARG A 135 20.54 -1.95 -22.12
N ALA A 136 19.93 -0.86 -22.60
CA ALA A 136 20.63 0.16 -23.38
C ALA A 136 21.66 0.90 -22.52
N ILE A 137 21.27 1.40 -21.35
CA ILE A 137 22.15 2.07 -20.38
C ILE A 137 23.35 1.18 -20.03
N ARG A 138 23.11 -0.11 -19.75
CA ARG A 138 24.20 -1.05 -19.43
C ARG A 138 25.24 -1.20 -20.55
N LYS A 139 24.83 -1.06 -21.82
CA LYS A 139 25.70 -1.24 -22.99
C LYS A 139 26.37 0.05 -23.46
N ASP A 140 25.87 1.20 -23.01
CA ASP A 140 26.38 2.51 -23.37
C ASP A 140 27.69 2.82 -22.61
N SER A 141 28.79 2.95 -23.35
CA SER A 141 30.11 3.25 -22.79
C SER A 141 30.18 4.62 -22.12
N THR A 142 29.36 5.58 -22.56
CA THR A 142 29.26 6.91 -21.92
C THR A 142 28.60 6.84 -20.55
N ARG A 143 27.82 5.78 -20.29
CA ARG A 143 27.12 5.50 -19.02
C ARG A 143 27.85 4.51 -18.13
N ALA A 144 29.06 4.08 -18.49
CA ALA A 144 29.81 3.07 -17.74
C ALA A 144 30.03 3.45 -16.26
N LYS A 145 30.26 4.74 -15.97
CA LYS A 145 30.42 5.24 -14.60
C LYS A 145 29.12 5.14 -13.80
N ASP A 146 27.99 5.53 -14.39
CA ASP A 146 26.68 5.43 -13.75
C ASP A 146 26.32 3.97 -13.45
N TRP A 147 26.53 3.09 -14.42
CA TRP A 147 26.29 1.66 -14.24
C TRP A 147 27.16 1.07 -13.13
N LYS A 148 28.46 1.44 -13.08
CA LYS A 148 29.36 1.03 -12.00
C LYS A 148 28.88 1.54 -10.63
N ASN A 149 28.43 2.79 -10.54
CA ASN A 149 27.91 3.38 -9.31
C ASN A 149 26.64 2.66 -8.83
N TYR A 150 25.73 2.34 -9.75
CA TYR A 150 24.54 1.55 -9.46
C TYR A 150 24.91 0.16 -8.91
N LEU A 151 25.82 -0.57 -9.55
CA LEU A 151 26.27 -1.88 -9.06
C LEU A 151 26.94 -1.79 -7.69
N ALA A 152 27.78 -0.77 -7.46
CA ALA A 152 28.42 -0.56 -6.17
C ALA A 152 27.41 -0.28 -5.05
N ALA A 153 26.38 0.51 -5.32
CA ALA A 153 25.32 0.80 -4.36
C ALA A 153 24.47 -0.43 -4.02
N ASN A 154 24.14 -1.28 -5.01
CA ASN A 154 23.48 -2.57 -4.74
C ASN A 154 24.35 -3.45 -3.84
N LYS A 155 25.63 -3.60 -4.19
CA LYS A 155 26.56 -4.41 -3.40
C LYS A 155 26.66 -3.89 -1.96
N GLN A 156 26.75 -2.57 -1.77
CA GLN A 156 26.79 -1.96 -0.46
C GLN A 156 25.52 -2.26 0.35
N SER A 157 24.33 -2.10 -0.26
CA SER A 157 23.07 -2.46 0.39
C SER A 157 23.05 -3.93 0.82
N ASP A 158 23.45 -4.84 -0.09
CA ASP A 158 23.50 -6.28 0.18
C ASP A 158 24.49 -6.64 1.29
N ASP A 159 25.67 -6.02 1.29
CA ASP A 159 26.70 -6.25 2.31
C ASP A 159 26.21 -5.78 3.69
N VAL A 160 25.57 -4.61 3.75
CA VAL A 160 24.99 -4.09 5.00
C VAL A 160 23.86 -4.98 5.49
N TYR A 161 22.99 -5.47 4.59
CA TYR A 161 21.97 -6.45 4.95
C TYR A 161 22.58 -7.72 5.54
N LYS A 162 23.56 -8.32 4.86
CA LYS A 162 24.25 -9.52 5.33
C LYS A 162 24.89 -9.31 6.70
N ALA A 163 25.51 -8.15 6.92
CA ALA A 163 26.14 -7.79 8.19
C ALA A 163 25.15 -7.73 9.36
N THR A 164 23.86 -7.52 9.10
CA THR A 164 22.83 -7.55 10.17
C THR A 164 22.54 -8.95 10.70
N GLY A 165 22.82 -10.00 9.91
CA GLY A 165 22.42 -11.39 10.21
C GLY A 165 20.92 -11.63 10.21
N LYS A 166 20.11 -10.66 9.73
CA LYS A 166 18.65 -10.62 9.91
C LYS A 166 17.88 -10.37 8.61
N VAL A 167 18.49 -10.59 7.44
CA VAL A 167 17.94 -10.18 6.12
C VAL A 167 16.47 -10.55 5.94
N ASN A 168 16.10 -11.77 6.33
CA ASN A 168 14.74 -12.30 6.20
C ASN A 168 13.97 -12.35 7.53
N ASP A 169 14.52 -11.80 8.62
CA ASP A 169 13.82 -11.74 9.90
C ASP A 169 12.62 -10.81 9.76
N PRO A 170 11.38 -11.31 9.96
CA PRO A 170 10.18 -10.48 9.79
C PRO A 170 10.14 -9.30 10.78
N TYR A 171 10.80 -9.40 11.94
CA TYR A 171 10.92 -8.26 12.86
C TYR A 171 11.83 -7.18 12.30
N PHE A 172 12.91 -7.56 11.61
CA PHE A 172 13.86 -6.65 11.02
C PHE A 172 13.32 -5.99 9.75
N ILE A 173 12.70 -6.77 8.87
CA ILE A 173 12.07 -6.29 7.62
C ILE A 173 11.15 -5.11 7.90
N HIS A 174 10.37 -5.17 8.98
CA HIS A 174 9.40 -4.13 9.32
C HIS A 174 9.97 -2.94 10.12
N THR A 175 11.28 -2.72 10.09
CA THR A 175 11.93 -1.56 10.74
C THR A 175 12.26 -0.44 9.75
N ASN A 176 12.44 0.78 10.26
CA ASN A 176 13.04 1.90 9.50
C ASN A 176 14.49 1.62 9.11
N THR A 177 15.21 0.79 9.88
CA THR A 177 16.60 0.41 9.58
C THR A 177 16.67 -0.41 8.29
N TYR A 178 15.78 -1.38 8.12
CA TYR A 178 15.66 -2.13 6.87
C TYR A 178 15.41 -1.18 5.70
N ASP A 179 14.42 -0.28 5.82
CA ASP A 179 14.09 0.68 4.78
C ASP A 179 15.29 1.59 4.42
N SER A 180 16.05 2.02 5.43
CA SER A 180 17.22 2.88 5.25
C SER A 180 18.37 2.15 4.52
N ILE A 181 18.54 0.85 4.75
CA ILE A 181 19.54 0.04 4.03
C ILE A 181 19.11 -0.10 2.58
N GLN A 182 17.83 -0.41 2.33
CA GLN A 182 17.29 -0.50 0.97
C GLN A 182 17.51 0.81 0.20
N ASP A 183 17.28 1.96 0.85
CA ASP A 183 17.43 3.29 0.25
C ASP A 183 18.86 3.56 -0.27
N ILE A 184 19.90 2.89 0.24
CA ILE A 184 21.28 3.01 -0.30
C ILE A 184 21.30 2.69 -1.80
N SER A 185 20.70 1.57 -2.20
CA SER A 185 20.68 1.15 -3.60
C SER A 185 19.60 1.88 -4.40
N LEU A 186 18.41 2.02 -3.82
CA LEU A 186 17.25 2.60 -4.50
C LEU A 186 17.43 4.08 -4.82
N GLN A 187 18.00 4.89 -3.92
CA GLN A 187 18.21 6.31 -4.17
C GLN A 187 19.26 6.56 -5.27
N VAL A 188 20.27 5.69 -5.36
CA VAL A 188 21.25 5.73 -6.47
C VAL A 188 20.58 5.36 -7.78
N TYR A 189 19.82 4.27 -7.82
CA TYR A 189 19.04 3.88 -9.00
C TYR A 189 18.07 4.98 -9.43
N ASN A 190 17.35 5.57 -8.48
CA ASN A 190 16.36 6.61 -8.71
C ASN A 190 17.02 7.86 -9.32
N ARG A 191 18.07 8.37 -8.68
CA ARG A 191 18.82 9.55 -9.16
C ARG A 191 19.41 9.33 -10.55
N LEU A 192 19.97 8.15 -10.83
CA LEU A 192 20.66 7.89 -12.08
C LEU A 192 19.70 7.60 -13.25
N PHE A 193 18.56 6.95 -12.99
CA PHE A 193 17.76 6.35 -14.06
C PHE A 193 16.27 6.72 -14.04
N ASN A 194 15.70 7.26 -12.96
CA ASN A 194 14.23 7.43 -12.86
C ASN A 194 13.62 8.22 -14.01
N VAL A 195 14.22 9.36 -14.36
CA VAL A 195 13.75 10.23 -15.46
C VAL A 195 13.79 9.49 -16.79
N GLU A 196 14.92 8.86 -17.11
CA GLU A 196 15.11 8.13 -18.36
C GLU A 196 14.17 6.92 -18.47
N LEU A 197 13.93 6.21 -17.37
CA LEU A 197 13.04 5.05 -17.31
C LEU A 197 11.55 5.40 -17.37
N GLY A 198 11.18 6.68 -17.33
CA GLY A 198 9.77 7.10 -17.40
C GLY A 198 8.94 6.43 -16.31
N LEU A 199 7.75 5.93 -16.67
CA LEU A 199 6.83 5.30 -15.71
C LEU A 199 7.42 4.08 -14.97
N GLY A 200 8.45 3.43 -15.52
CA GLY A 200 9.16 2.32 -14.87
C GLY A 200 10.33 2.75 -13.96
N GLY A 201 10.57 4.05 -13.80
CA GLY A 201 11.50 4.59 -12.82
C GLY A 201 11.05 4.32 -11.38
N TRP A 202 11.98 4.36 -10.41
CA TRP A 202 11.69 3.98 -9.03
C TRP A 202 10.64 4.85 -8.34
N ASP A 203 10.81 6.18 -8.33
CA ASP A 203 9.77 7.04 -7.76
C ASP A 203 8.50 6.98 -8.58
N ASN A 204 8.62 6.95 -9.92
CA ASN A 204 7.47 6.98 -10.80
C ASN A 204 6.56 5.76 -10.63
N ILE A 205 7.13 4.56 -10.46
CA ILE A 205 6.33 3.36 -10.22
C ILE A 205 5.73 3.37 -8.80
N ASN A 206 6.46 3.86 -7.80
CA ASN A 206 5.91 3.96 -6.43
C ASN A 206 4.76 4.97 -6.34
N ILE A 207 4.82 6.08 -7.08
CA ILE A 207 3.70 7.00 -7.26
C ILE A 207 2.51 6.26 -7.88
N ALA A 208 2.72 5.46 -8.93
CA ALA A 208 1.64 4.71 -9.57
C ALA A 208 1.03 3.63 -8.65
N HIS A 209 1.85 2.91 -7.89
CA HIS A 209 1.40 1.99 -6.84
C HIS A 209 0.54 2.72 -5.81
N TYR A 210 1.08 3.81 -5.27
CA TYR A 210 0.43 4.54 -4.20
C TYR A 210 -0.84 5.25 -4.65
N TRP A 211 -0.92 5.71 -5.90
CA TRP A 211 -2.15 6.26 -6.48
C TRP A 211 -3.31 5.25 -6.44
N ASN A 212 -3.04 3.97 -6.70
CA ASN A 212 -4.07 2.92 -6.58
C ASN A 212 -4.40 2.60 -5.12
N ILE A 213 -3.40 2.61 -4.23
CA ILE A 213 -3.60 2.48 -2.78
C ILE A 213 -4.49 3.62 -2.27
N GLU A 214 -4.16 4.87 -2.61
CA GLU A 214 -4.90 6.07 -2.23
C GLU A 214 -6.35 6.01 -2.73
N LYS A 215 -6.58 5.62 -3.98
CA LYS A 215 -7.94 5.38 -4.51
C LYS A 215 -8.73 4.40 -3.66
N ALA A 216 -8.10 3.31 -3.22
CA ALA A 216 -8.74 2.32 -2.34
C ALA A 216 -9.02 2.91 -0.95
N LEU A 217 -8.06 3.64 -0.37
CA LEU A 217 -8.24 4.31 0.93
C LEU A 217 -9.38 5.35 0.88
N GLU A 218 -9.47 6.15 -0.20
CA GLU A 218 -10.55 7.13 -0.39
C GLU A 218 -11.91 6.48 -0.63
N LYS A 219 -11.98 5.42 -1.45
CA LYS A 219 -13.22 4.66 -1.69
C LYS A 219 -13.82 4.12 -0.37
N HIS A 220 -12.95 3.72 0.54
CA HIS A 220 -13.33 3.09 1.80
C HIS A 220 -13.15 4.00 3.02
N ARG A 221 -13.06 5.31 2.81
CA ARG A 221 -12.71 6.29 3.85
C ARG A 221 -13.70 6.26 5.02
N TYR A 222 -13.16 6.32 6.24
CA TYR A 222 -13.92 6.38 7.50
C TYR A 222 -14.92 5.23 7.74
N GLN A 223 -14.60 4.02 7.28
CA GLN A 223 -15.45 2.83 7.46
C GLN A 223 -15.08 2.00 8.70
N GLY A 224 -14.04 2.39 9.45
CA GLY A 224 -13.53 1.62 10.59
C GLY A 224 -12.98 0.26 10.19
N LYS A 225 -12.47 0.14 8.96
CA LYS A 225 -12.02 -1.11 8.35
C LYS A 225 -10.52 -1.30 8.53
N ARG A 226 -10.05 -2.54 8.57
CA ARG A 226 -8.63 -2.89 8.60
C ARG A 226 -8.13 -3.20 7.20
N MET A 227 -7.15 -2.43 6.76
CA MET A 227 -6.55 -2.52 5.44
C MET A 227 -5.11 -2.99 5.55
N LEU A 228 -4.80 -4.08 4.86
CA LEU A 228 -3.46 -4.64 4.77
C LEU A 228 -2.88 -4.35 3.39
N ILE A 229 -1.86 -3.50 3.31
CA ILE A 229 -1.06 -3.29 2.10
C ILE A 229 0.04 -4.36 2.10
N ILE A 230 0.06 -5.23 1.09
CA ILE A 230 1.04 -6.31 0.97
C ILE A 230 1.85 -6.15 -0.32
N TYR A 231 3.16 -5.94 -0.17
CA TYR A 231 4.08 -5.63 -1.26
C TYR A 231 5.47 -6.16 -0.94
N GLY A 232 6.31 -6.31 -1.96
CA GLY A 232 7.74 -6.52 -1.77
C GLY A 232 8.34 -5.51 -0.80
N ALA A 233 9.14 -5.98 0.16
CA ALA A 233 9.64 -5.17 1.27
C ALA A 233 10.39 -3.90 0.83
N GLY A 234 10.95 -3.88 -0.38
CA GLY A 234 11.62 -2.70 -0.95
C GLY A 234 10.71 -1.48 -1.16
N HIS A 235 9.38 -1.67 -1.26
CA HIS A 235 8.42 -0.57 -1.43
C HIS A 235 7.91 0.01 -0.09
N LYS A 236 8.05 -0.75 1.01
CA LYS A 236 7.44 -0.43 2.31
C LYS A 236 7.81 0.96 2.81
N GLY A 237 9.10 1.29 2.84
CA GLY A 237 9.57 2.59 3.32
C GLY A 237 8.97 3.76 2.54
N TRP A 238 8.76 3.60 1.22
CA TRP A 238 8.13 4.62 0.38
C TRP A 238 6.65 4.80 0.76
N PHE A 239 5.88 3.71 0.86
CA PHE A 239 4.47 3.80 1.25
C PHE A 239 4.27 4.36 2.65
N LEU A 240 5.08 3.96 3.63
CA LEU A 240 5.00 4.50 4.99
C LEU A 240 5.22 6.01 5.03
N ARG A 241 6.11 6.56 4.18
CA ARG A 241 6.31 8.02 4.10
C ARG A 241 5.06 8.76 3.59
N GLU A 242 4.36 8.21 2.61
CA GLU A 242 3.12 8.83 2.11
C GLU A 242 1.93 8.62 3.05
N LEU A 243 1.76 7.42 3.61
CA LEU A 243 0.68 7.10 4.54
C LEU A 243 0.76 7.97 5.82
N ARG A 244 1.96 8.29 6.30
CA ARG A 244 2.16 9.17 7.46
C ARG A 244 1.69 10.62 7.24
N LYS A 245 1.50 11.03 5.97
CA LYS A 245 0.95 12.36 5.64
C LYS A 245 -0.58 12.40 5.78
N ARG A 246 -1.24 11.25 5.88
CA ARG A 246 -2.69 11.14 5.96
C ARG A 246 -3.17 11.34 7.40
N ASP A 247 -4.24 12.12 7.57
CA ASP A 247 -4.87 12.39 8.87
C ASP A 247 -6.13 11.54 9.12
N ASP A 248 -6.54 10.72 8.15
CA ASP A 248 -7.82 10.02 8.11
C ASP A 248 -7.73 8.50 8.36
N ILE A 249 -6.53 8.01 8.64
CA ILE A 249 -6.23 6.61 8.96
C ILE A 249 -5.53 6.50 10.32
N ASN A 250 -5.59 5.30 10.90
CA ASN A 250 -4.73 4.87 12.00
C ASN A 250 -3.67 3.94 11.40
N LEU A 251 -2.47 4.45 11.15
CA LEU A 251 -1.35 3.64 10.69
C LEU A 251 -0.82 2.80 11.85
N LEU A 252 -0.92 1.47 11.75
CA LEU A 252 -0.52 0.54 12.81
C LEU A 252 0.89 -0.01 12.55
N GLU A 253 1.59 -0.32 13.65
CA GLU A 253 2.89 -0.98 13.63
C GLU A 253 2.73 -2.51 13.44
N MET A 254 3.64 -3.14 12.71
CA MET A 254 3.58 -4.59 12.43
C MET A 254 3.98 -5.44 13.65
N LYS A 255 4.86 -4.93 14.52
CA LYS A 255 5.48 -5.68 15.62
C LYS A 255 4.46 -6.42 16.53
N PRO A 256 3.37 -5.79 17.01
CA PRO A 256 2.39 -6.49 17.85
C PRO A 256 1.76 -7.72 17.19
N PHE A 257 1.59 -7.70 15.86
CA PHE A 257 1.02 -8.82 15.11
C PHE A 257 2.03 -9.96 14.95
N LEU A 258 3.32 -9.64 14.80
CA LEU A 258 4.41 -10.63 14.78
C LEU A 258 4.58 -11.34 16.12
N GLU A 259 4.38 -10.62 17.22
CA GLU A 259 4.49 -11.17 18.59
C GLU A 259 3.36 -12.15 18.90
N ALA A 260 2.16 -11.91 18.34
CA ALA A 260 0.99 -12.72 18.59
C ALA A 260 0.95 -14.07 17.83
N ILE A 261 1.88 -14.30 16.90
CA ILE A 261 1.99 -15.56 16.13
C ILE A 261 3.27 -16.35 16.43
N ARG A 262 3.97 -15.97 17.50
CA ARG A 262 5.14 -16.69 18.01
C ARG A 262 4.75 -18.07 18.54
#